data_AF-A0A811QMF3-F1
#
_entry.id   AF-A0A811QMF3-F1
#
_cell.length_a   1.000
_cell.length_b   1.000
_cell.length_c   1.000
_cell.angle_alpha   90.00
_cell.angle_beta   90.00
_cell.angle_gamma   90.00
#
_symmetry.space_group_name_H-M   'P 1'
#
loop_
_entity.id
_entity.type
_entity.pdbx_description
1 polymer ?
#
loop_
_entity_poly.entity_id
_entity_poly.type
_entity_poly.pdbx_seq_one_letter_code
_entity_poly.pdbx_strand_id
1 'polypeptide(L)'
;MYHSSAAPDTYGRVLVGGSKPHVGYVFANVTYPTELSLEAFLPPYMDPRHDSARPRVLPAPAEVRYGEATAVKFVIPAGAGAGGEVVWVAAVAPAFATHSFGMNQRVVELGVGRVAELDVGVYEAVVAAPPTPGVAPPGYYMWFVVHAGVPSSSAEWVRMRPLGPGT
;
A
#
# COMPACT_ATOMS: atom_id res chain seq x y z
N MET A 1 -15.05 -0.52 -18.61
CA MET A 1 -15.61 0.08 -19.85
C MET A 1 -14.57 1.03 -20.43
N TYR A 2 -14.79 1.70 -21.57
CA TYR A 2 -13.84 2.75 -21.98
C TYR A 2 -13.81 3.87 -20.94
N HIS A 3 -12.65 4.53 -20.72
CA HIS A 3 -12.45 5.60 -19.73
C HIS A 3 -12.81 5.25 -18.27
N SER A 4 -12.85 3.97 -17.90
CA SER A 4 -12.83 3.56 -16.49
C SER A 4 -11.39 3.43 -15.98
N SER A 5 -11.19 3.68 -14.69
CA SER A 5 -9.91 3.54 -13.99
C SER A 5 -10.10 2.85 -12.64
N ALA A 6 -9.04 2.19 -12.17
CA ALA A 6 -8.96 1.61 -10.84
C ALA A 6 -7.58 1.88 -10.22
N ALA A 7 -7.53 2.19 -8.94
CA ALA A 7 -6.28 2.44 -8.21
C ALA A 7 -6.40 2.07 -6.72
N PRO A 8 -5.34 1.50 -6.11
CA PRO A 8 -5.32 1.27 -4.67
C PRO A 8 -5.19 2.61 -3.91
N ASP A 9 -5.77 2.68 -2.71
CA ASP A 9 -5.59 3.81 -1.78
C ASP A 9 -4.74 3.43 -0.57
N THR A 10 -4.48 4.42 0.30
CA THR A 10 -3.68 4.28 1.53
C THR A 10 -4.27 3.29 2.54
N TYR A 11 -5.55 2.92 2.41
CA TYR A 11 -6.23 1.97 3.30
C TYR A 11 -6.26 0.54 2.71
N GLY A 12 -5.68 0.33 1.52
CA GLY A 12 -5.73 -0.93 0.80
C GLY A 12 -7.03 -1.14 0.01
N ARG A 13 -7.93 -0.16 -0.06
CA ARG A 13 -9.13 -0.28 -0.89
C ARG A 13 -8.75 -0.08 -2.35
N VAL A 14 -9.58 -0.58 -3.26
CA VAL A 14 -9.44 -0.26 -4.68
C VAL A 14 -10.53 0.73 -5.06
N LEU A 15 -10.14 1.97 -5.34
CA LEU A 15 -11.03 2.98 -5.88
C LEU A 15 -11.33 2.63 -7.34
N VAL A 16 -12.60 2.58 -7.70
CA VAL A 16 -13.08 2.29 -9.05
C VAL A 16 -14.00 3.42 -9.47
N GLY A 17 -13.77 3.96 -10.66
CA GLY A 17 -14.61 5.04 -11.18
C GLY A 17 -14.43 5.27 -12.66
N GLY A 18 -15.23 6.20 -13.16
CA GLY A 18 -15.34 6.49 -14.57
C GLY A 18 -16.10 5.41 -15.34
N SER A 19 -16.33 5.69 -16.61
CA SER A 19 -17.00 4.85 -17.61
C SER A 19 -16.85 5.62 -18.92
N LYS A 20 -17.65 5.33 -19.96
CA LYS A 20 -17.61 6.03 -21.24
C LYS A 20 -18.23 7.42 -21.11
N PRO A 21 -17.45 8.52 -21.00
CA PRO A 21 -18.04 9.84 -21.07
C PRO A 21 -18.44 10.07 -22.52
N HIS A 22 -19.73 10.26 -22.73
CA HIS A 22 -20.21 10.80 -24.00
C HIS A 22 -19.67 12.23 -24.16
N VAL A 23 -19.43 12.65 -25.41
CA VAL A 23 -19.19 14.08 -25.71
C VAL A 23 -20.39 14.87 -25.16
N GLY A 24 -20.14 15.82 -24.25
CA GLY A 24 -21.19 16.60 -23.59
C GLY A 24 -21.81 15.98 -22.34
N TYR A 25 -21.24 14.91 -21.76
CA TYR A 25 -21.70 14.28 -20.51
C TYR A 25 -23.20 13.87 -20.56
N VAL A 26 -23.53 12.89 -21.38
CA VAL A 26 -24.92 12.42 -21.55
C VAL A 26 -25.26 11.36 -20.51
N PHE A 27 -26.29 11.61 -19.69
CA PHE A 27 -26.68 10.74 -18.55
C PHE A 27 -27.95 9.91 -18.78
N ALA A 28 -28.72 10.18 -19.83
CA ALA A 28 -29.99 9.51 -20.09
C ALA A 28 -30.15 9.21 -21.58
N ASN A 29 -31.04 8.25 -21.89
CA ASN A 29 -31.41 7.88 -23.26
C ASN A 29 -30.23 7.39 -24.14
N VAL A 30 -29.24 6.73 -23.52
CA VAL A 30 -28.10 6.09 -24.19
C VAL A 30 -27.81 4.73 -23.54
N THR A 31 -27.22 3.79 -24.28
CA THR A 31 -26.91 2.43 -23.78
C THR A 31 -25.93 2.43 -22.61
N TYR A 32 -24.98 3.36 -22.61
CA TYR A 32 -23.97 3.48 -21.57
C TYR A 32 -23.86 4.94 -21.11
N PRO A 33 -24.68 5.38 -20.15
CA PRO A 33 -24.61 6.73 -19.62
C PRO A 33 -23.21 7.08 -19.10
N THR A 34 -22.90 8.37 -19.11
CA THR A 34 -21.75 8.90 -18.36
C THR A 34 -21.89 8.50 -16.89
N GLU A 35 -20.82 7.93 -16.33
CA GLU A 35 -20.71 7.61 -14.91
C GLU A 35 -19.72 8.56 -14.23
N LEU A 36 -20.16 9.19 -13.15
CA LEU A 36 -19.36 10.11 -12.33
C LEU A 36 -19.20 9.62 -10.89
N SER A 37 -19.82 8.49 -10.54
CA SER A 37 -19.65 7.86 -9.25
C SER A 37 -18.22 7.37 -9.05
N LEU A 38 -17.84 7.28 -7.78
CA LEU A 38 -16.62 6.64 -7.33
C LEU A 38 -17.02 5.62 -6.28
N GLU A 39 -16.60 4.38 -6.47
CA GLU A 39 -16.82 3.29 -5.55
C GLU A 39 -15.49 2.83 -4.97
N ALA A 40 -15.52 2.30 -3.75
CA ALA A 40 -14.37 1.65 -3.14
C ALA A 40 -14.67 0.15 -3.01
N PHE A 41 -13.96 -0.67 -3.77
CA PHE A 41 -13.96 -2.11 -3.56
C PHE A 41 -13.17 -2.42 -2.30
N LEU A 42 -13.79 -3.18 -1.39
CA LEU A 42 -13.19 -3.68 -0.15
C LEU A 42 -12.76 -5.14 -0.38
N PRO A 43 -11.45 -5.44 -0.50
CA PRO A 43 -10.99 -6.79 -0.73
C PRO A 43 -11.29 -7.73 0.45
N PRO A 44 -11.30 -9.06 0.26
CA PRO A 44 -11.64 -10.03 1.32
C PRO A 44 -10.83 -9.89 2.61
N TYR A 45 -9.57 -9.45 2.53
CA TYR A 45 -8.74 -9.21 3.72
C TYR A 45 -9.23 -8.06 4.61
N MET A 46 -10.26 -7.30 4.20
CA MET A 46 -10.92 -6.26 5.00
C MET A 46 -12.10 -6.79 5.83
N ASP A 47 -12.42 -8.09 5.71
CA ASP A 47 -13.49 -8.71 6.51
C ASP A 47 -13.17 -8.61 8.02
N PRO A 48 -14.15 -8.27 8.88
CA PRO A 48 -13.94 -8.13 10.33
C PRO A 48 -13.36 -9.38 11.01
N ARG A 49 -13.50 -10.57 10.42
CA ARG A 49 -12.87 -11.80 10.91
C ARG A 49 -11.33 -11.74 10.93
N HIS A 50 -10.73 -10.81 10.18
CA HIS A 50 -9.30 -10.59 10.11
C HIS A 50 -8.79 -9.49 11.05
N ASP A 51 -9.66 -8.82 11.79
CA ASP A 51 -9.27 -7.63 12.57
C ASP A 51 -8.32 -7.94 13.71
N SER A 52 -8.37 -9.15 14.28
CA SER A 52 -7.40 -9.58 15.29
C SER A 52 -5.98 -9.69 14.73
N ALA A 53 -5.82 -10.06 13.46
CA ALA A 53 -4.53 -10.20 12.80
C ALA A 53 -4.08 -8.93 12.08
N ARG A 54 -4.97 -7.93 11.90
CA ARG A 54 -4.71 -6.72 11.12
C ARG A 54 -3.72 -5.80 11.83
N PRO A 55 -2.54 -5.54 11.25
CA PRO A 55 -1.60 -4.60 11.84
C PRO A 55 -2.09 -3.16 11.75
N ARG A 56 -1.64 -2.31 12.66
CA ARG A 56 -1.66 -0.86 12.51
C ARG A 56 -0.22 -0.37 12.48
N VAL A 57 0.22 0.12 11.33
CA VAL A 57 1.55 0.73 11.21
C VAL A 57 1.57 2.01 12.05
N LEU A 58 2.65 2.19 12.81
CA LEU A 58 2.94 3.43 13.53
C LEU A 58 3.78 4.34 12.64
N PRO A 59 3.83 5.66 12.90
CA PRO A 59 4.55 6.60 12.04
C PRO A 59 5.95 6.09 11.65
N ALA A 60 6.14 5.92 10.34
CA ALA A 60 7.39 5.46 9.74
C ALA A 60 8.30 6.66 9.40
N PRO A 61 9.58 6.44 9.06
CA PRO A 61 10.44 7.50 8.54
C PRO A 61 9.86 8.11 7.27
N ALA A 62 9.91 9.44 7.15
CA ALA A 62 9.40 10.14 5.95
C ALA A 62 10.20 9.79 4.68
N GLU A 63 11.48 9.47 4.82
CA GLU A 63 12.36 9.11 3.71
C GLU A 63 13.32 7.99 4.10
N VAL A 64 13.71 7.16 3.12
CA VAL A 64 14.77 6.16 3.23
C VAL A 64 15.66 6.20 2.00
N ARG A 65 16.94 5.89 2.18
CA ARG A 65 17.88 5.74 1.06
C ARG A 65 17.90 4.29 0.59
N TYR A 66 18.24 4.08 -0.69
CA TYR A 66 18.45 2.71 -1.18
C TYR A 66 19.53 1.97 -0.38
N GLY A 67 19.27 0.71 -0.07
CA GLY A 67 20.15 -0.14 0.75
C GLY A 67 20.16 0.18 2.24
N GLU A 68 19.45 1.23 2.69
CA GLU A 68 19.33 1.57 4.11
C GLU A 68 18.38 0.61 4.82
N ALA A 69 18.71 0.23 6.04
CA ALA A 69 17.79 -0.47 6.94
C ALA A 69 17.15 0.55 7.89
N THR A 70 15.84 0.44 8.09
CA THR A 70 15.09 1.30 8.98
C THR A 70 14.15 0.52 9.89
N ALA A 71 13.84 1.08 11.05
CA ALA A 71 12.90 0.48 12.00
C ALA A 71 11.47 0.88 11.63
N VAL A 72 10.61 -0.11 11.38
CA VAL A 72 9.17 0.09 11.18
C VAL A 72 8.44 -0.49 12.38
N LYS A 73 7.72 0.37 13.09
CA LYS A 73 6.92 -0.03 14.25
C LYS A 73 5.47 -0.25 13.84
N PHE A 74 4.84 -1.24 14.45
CA PHE A 74 3.44 -1.55 14.20
C PHE A 74 2.81 -2.21 15.43
N VAL A 75 1.49 -2.14 15.50
CA VAL A 75 0.69 -2.79 16.53
C VAL A 75 -0.08 -3.95 15.92
N ILE A 76 -0.04 -5.11 16.55
CA ILE A 76 -0.97 -6.20 16.28
C ILE A 76 -1.88 -6.31 17.51
N PRO A 77 -3.22 -6.33 17.36
CA PRO A 77 -4.13 -6.45 18.49
C PRO A 77 -3.78 -7.62 19.43
N ALA A 78 -3.83 -7.36 20.74
CA ALA A 78 -3.43 -8.31 21.77
C ALA A 78 -4.24 -9.62 21.66
N GLY A 79 -3.54 -10.77 21.76
CA GLY A 79 -4.13 -12.11 21.63
C GLY A 79 -3.93 -12.78 20.27
N ALA A 80 -3.48 -12.03 19.26
CA ALA A 80 -3.13 -12.54 17.93
C ALA A 80 -1.61 -12.60 17.69
N GLY A 81 -0.83 -12.84 18.77
CA GLY A 81 0.61 -12.57 18.80
C GLY A 81 1.37 -12.99 17.54
N ALA A 82 2.39 -12.21 17.16
CA ALA A 82 3.19 -12.44 15.94
C ALA A 82 4.05 -13.73 15.98
N GLY A 83 3.90 -14.55 17.02
CA GLY A 83 4.72 -15.73 17.29
C GLY A 83 4.40 -16.86 16.31
N GLY A 84 5.02 -16.81 15.13
CA GLY A 84 4.98 -17.86 14.11
C GLY A 84 4.36 -17.46 12.79
N GLU A 85 3.68 -16.31 12.72
CA GLU A 85 3.08 -15.80 11.48
C GLU A 85 4.06 -14.92 10.69
N VAL A 86 4.02 -15.04 9.37
CA VAL A 86 4.94 -14.32 8.48
C VAL A 86 4.59 -12.83 8.48
N VAL A 87 5.56 -12.00 8.88
CA VAL A 87 5.51 -10.55 8.76
C VAL A 87 6.38 -10.13 7.58
N TRP A 88 5.81 -9.37 6.65
CA TRP A 88 6.56 -8.73 5.58
C TRP A 88 6.05 -7.31 5.34
N VAL A 89 6.83 -6.49 4.63
CA VAL A 89 6.48 -5.10 4.33
C VAL A 89 6.35 -4.91 2.82
N ALA A 90 5.19 -4.44 2.40
CA ALA A 90 4.87 -4.14 1.01
C ALA A 90 5.09 -2.64 0.74
N ALA A 91 6.01 -2.29 -0.14
CA ALA A 91 6.11 -0.95 -0.70
C ALA A 91 5.32 -0.86 -2.00
N VAL A 92 4.19 -0.16 -1.98
CA VAL A 92 3.29 0.01 -3.13
C VAL A 92 3.50 1.39 -3.75
N ALA A 93 3.89 1.44 -5.01
CA ALA A 93 3.94 2.71 -5.73
C ALA A 93 2.51 3.21 -6.03
N PRO A 94 2.23 4.52 -5.88
CA PRO A 94 0.94 5.08 -6.26
C PRO A 94 0.68 4.85 -7.74
N ALA A 95 -0.55 4.40 -8.04
CA ALA A 95 -0.97 4.17 -9.41
C ALA A 95 -1.41 5.48 -10.06
N PHE A 96 -1.07 5.62 -11.35
CA PHE A 96 -1.74 6.54 -12.26
C PHE A 96 -2.38 5.71 -13.37
N ALA A 97 -3.71 5.65 -13.40
CA ALA A 97 -4.45 4.75 -14.28
C ALA A 97 -5.36 5.52 -15.24
N THR A 98 -5.20 5.30 -16.54
CA THR A 98 -6.10 5.83 -17.59
C THR A 98 -6.11 4.91 -18.80
N HIS A 99 -7.23 4.82 -19.52
CA HIS A 99 -7.35 4.01 -20.74
C HIS A 99 -6.90 2.54 -20.57
N SER A 100 -7.19 1.95 -19.40
CA SER A 100 -6.72 0.61 -19.01
C SER A 100 -5.20 0.46 -18.90
N PHE A 101 -4.47 1.58 -18.83
CA PHE A 101 -3.03 1.64 -18.66
C PHE A 101 -2.70 2.11 -17.24
N GLY A 102 -2.12 1.22 -16.43
CA GLY A 102 -1.63 1.51 -15.09
C GLY A 102 -0.16 1.90 -15.13
N MET A 103 0.13 3.19 -15.09
CA MET A 103 1.50 3.71 -15.00
C MET A 103 2.00 3.62 -13.56
N ASN A 104 3.29 3.31 -13.41
CA ASN A 104 4.03 3.26 -12.14
C ASN A 104 3.58 2.24 -11.10
N GLN A 105 2.39 1.65 -11.19
CA GLN A 105 1.89 0.67 -10.20
C GLN A 105 2.86 -0.51 -10.10
N ARG A 106 3.41 -0.71 -8.91
CA ARG A 106 4.27 -1.83 -8.55
C ARG A 106 4.11 -2.12 -7.06
N VAL A 107 4.31 -3.38 -6.69
CA VAL A 107 4.46 -3.80 -5.31
C VAL A 107 5.87 -4.36 -5.17
N VAL A 108 6.62 -3.84 -4.21
CA VAL A 108 7.97 -4.30 -3.89
C VAL A 108 7.94 -4.84 -2.48
N GLU A 109 8.21 -6.13 -2.33
CA GLU A 109 8.43 -6.74 -1.03
C GLU A 109 9.78 -6.27 -0.49
N LEU A 110 9.75 -5.66 0.69
CA LEU A 110 10.96 -5.18 1.38
C LEU A 110 11.54 -6.28 2.25
N GLY A 111 12.87 -6.32 2.35
CA GLY A 111 13.56 -7.30 3.18
C GLY A 111 13.26 -7.04 4.66
N VAL A 112 12.57 -7.97 5.31
CA VAL A 112 12.33 -7.92 6.76
C VAL A 112 13.38 -8.77 7.47
N GLY A 113 14.13 -8.13 8.35
CA GLY A 113 15.12 -8.76 9.22
C GLY A 113 14.50 -9.15 10.56
N ARG A 114 15.14 -8.72 11.64
CA ARG A 114 14.65 -8.97 13.00
C ARG A 114 13.29 -8.32 13.22
N VAL A 115 12.34 -9.10 13.72
CA VAL A 115 11.08 -8.62 14.30
C VAL A 115 11.15 -8.84 15.82
N ALA A 116 10.89 -7.81 16.61
CA ALA A 116 10.91 -7.88 18.07
C ALA A 116 9.65 -7.26 18.66
N GLU A 117 9.09 -7.90 19.68
CA GLU A 117 8.04 -7.31 20.51
C GLU A 117 8.72 -6.37 21.52
N LEU A 118 8.35 -5.09 21.50
CA LEU A 118 8.88 -4.05 22.38
C LEU A 118 8.02 -3.85 23.63
N ASP A 119 6.71 -4.06 23.48
CA ASP A 119 5.68 -4.00 24.51
C ASP A 119 4.50 -4.87 24.05
N VAL A 120 3.51 -5.13 24.90
CA VAL A 120 2.36 -6.00 24.61
C VAL A 120 1.68 -5.60 23.31
N GLY A 121 1.81 -6.43 22.27
CA GLY A 121 1.23 -6.20 20.94
C GLY A 121 1.91 -5.10 20.11
N VAL A 122 3.01 -4.51 20.58
CA VAL A 122 3.81 -3.50 19.88
C VAL A 122 5.08 -4.15 19.36
N TYR A 123 5.25 -4.14 18.05
CA TYR A 123 6.36 -4.78 17.36
C TYR A 123 7.20 -3.74 16.61
N GLU A 124 8.47 -4.08 16.44
CA GLU A 124 9.41 -3.38 15.58
C GLU A 124 10.05 -4.39 14.61
N ALA A 125 9.98 -4.09 13.32
CA ALA A 125 10.68 -4.81 12.27
C ALA A 125 11.84 -3.95 11.73
N VAL A 126 13.01 -4.55 11.56
CA VAL A 126 14.09 -3.96 10.78
C VAL A 126 13.80 -4.23 9.31
N VAL A 127 13.55 -3.18 8.53
CA VAL A 127 13.15 -3.24 7.13
C VAL A 127 14.24 -2.64 6.25
N ALA A 128 14.74 -3.42 5.29
CA ALA A 128 15.68 -2.97 4.29
C ALA A 128 14.95 -2.31 3.12
N ALA A 129 15.29 -1.05 2.83
CA ALA A 129 14.89 -0.38 1.60
C ALA A 129 15.47 -1.13 0.38
N PRO A 130 14.87 -0.98 -0.81
CA PRO A 130 15.35 -1.66 -2.01
C PRO A 130 16.84 -1.35 -2.28
N PRO A 131 17.60 -2.28 -2.86
CA PRO A 131 19.05 -2.10 -3.01
C PRO A 131 19.41 -1.05 -4.06
N THR A 132 18.57 -0.86 -5.08
CA THR A 132 18.83 0.07 -6.18
C THR A 132 17.54 0.70 -6.73
N PRO A 133 17.64 1.85 -7.42
CA PRO A 133 16.52 2.45 -8.16
C PRO A 133 15.93 1.54 -9.26
N GLY A 134 16.66 0.53 -9.72
CA GLY A 134 16.17 -0.42 -10.72
C GLY A 134 15.06 -1.33 -10.20
N VAL A 135 15.09 -1.66 -8.90
CA VAL A 135 14.02 -2.44 -8.23
C VAL A 135 12.80 -1.56 -7.97
N ALA A 136 13.02 -0.39 -7.39
CA ALA A 136 12.00 0.57 -7.05
C ALA A 136 12.48 1.98 -7.44
N PRO A 137 11.97 2.60 -8.53
CA PRO A 137 12.35 3.95 -8.94
C PRO A 137 12.13 4.98 -7.83
N PRO A 138 12.90 6.08 -7.81
CA PRO A 138 12.80 7.07 -6.74
C PRO A 138 11.40 7.68 -6.71
N GLY A 139 10.86 7.87 -5.51
CA GLY A 139 9.49 8.37 -5.36
C GLY A 139 8.88 8.01 -4.03
N TYR A 140 7.60 8.34 -3.88
CA TYR A 140 6.81 8.00 -2.71
C TYR A 140 6.18 6.62 -2.87
N TYR A 141 6.22 5.84 -1.81
CA TYR A 141 5.63 4.51 -1.71
C TYR A 141 4.76 4.43 -0.48
N MET A 142 3.63 3.75 -0.59
CA MET A 142 2.78 3.36 0.54
C MET A 142 3.36 2.07 1.13
N TRP A 143 3.84 2.13 2.37
CA TRP A 143 4.36 0.97 3.09
C TRP A 143 3.26 0.35 3.94
N PHE A 144 2.86 -0.86 3.57
CA PHE A 144 1.96 -1.70 4.38
C PHE A 144 2.77 -2.75 5.11
N VAL A 145 2.48 -2.94 6.40
CA VAL A 145 2.92 -4.15 7.12
C VAL A 145 1.86 -5.22 6.92
N VAL A 146 2.28 -6.42 6.53
CA VAL A 146 1.39 -7.55 6.31
C VAL A 146 1.69 -8.62 7.36
N HIS A 147 0.65 -9.07 8.06
CA HIS A 147 0.72 -10.10 9.08
C HIS A 147 -0.36 -11.15 8.77
N ALA A 148 0.01 -12.44 8.71
CA ALA A 148 -0.93 -13.52 8.39
C ALA A 148 -1.69 -13.34 7.06
N GLY A 149 -1.08 -12.65 6.08
CA GLY A 149 -1.73 -12.30 4.81
C GLY A 149 -2.71 -11.12 4.89
N VAL A 150 -2.84 -10.47 6.05
CA VAL A 150 -3.69 -9.30 6.29
C VAL A 150 -2.82 -8.04 6.27
N PRO A 151 -3.01 -7.12 5.30
CA PRO A 151 -2.30 -5.86 5.28
C PRO A 151 -2.80 -4.94 6.39
N SER A 152 -1.94 -4.01 6.81
CA SER A 152 -2.26 -3.03 7.82
C SER A 152 -3.48 -2.18 7.45
N SER A 153 -4.18 -1.67 8.47
CA SER A 153 -5.37 -0.83 8.29
C SER A 153 -5.12 0.42 7.45
N SER A 154 -3.87 0.89 7.43
CA SER A 154 -3.38 1.96 6.58
C SER A 154 -1.89 1.75 6.30
N ALA A 155 -1.43 2.33 5.20
CA ALA A 155 -0.02 2.48 4.90
C ALA A 155 0.55 3.79 5.43
N GLU A 156 1.86 3.80 5.63
CA GLU A 156 2.65 5.02 5.82
C GLU A 156 3.33 5.42 4.51
N TRP A 157 3.38 6.72 4.22
CA TRP A 157 4.06 7.24 3.04
C TRP A 157 5.56 7.40 3.32
N VAL A 158 6.38 6.67 2.56
CA VAL A 158 7.84 6.72 2.67
C VAL A 158 8.43 7.08 1.30
N ARG A 159 9.29 8.09 1.27
CA ARG A 159 10.02 8.47 0.05
C ARG A 159 11.31 7.66 -0.08
N MET A 160 11.43 6.89 -1.15
CA MET A 160 12.68 6.21 -1.52
C MET A 160 13.53 7.14 -2.39
N ARG A 161 14.80 7.31 -2.04
CA ARG A 161 15.72 8.18 -2.80
C ARG A 161 17.14 7.61 -2.94
N PRO A 162 17.87 8.05 -3.98
CA PRO A 162 19.30 7.79 -4.09
C PRO A 162 20.08 8.22 -2.85
N LEU A 163 21.17 7.50 -2.57
CA LEU A 163 22.26 8.05 -1.78
C LEU A 163 22.66 9.37 -2.47
N GLY A 164 22.53 10.50 -1.77
CA GLY A 164 23.03 11.77 -2.30
C GLY A 164 24.54 11.66 -2.60
N PRO A 165 25.12 12.55 -3.42
CA PRO A 165 26.57 12.62 -3.50
C PRO A 165 27.11 12.77 -2.08
N GLY A 166 27.95 11.82 -1.64
CA GLY A 166 28.60 11.91 -0.34
C GLY A 166 29.35 13.23 -0.29
N THR A 167 29.00 14.07 0.68
CA THR A 167 29.83 15.22 1.06
C THR A 167 31.08 14.72 1.76
#